data_AF-A0A7S0MY03-F1
#
_entry.id   AF-A0A7S0MY03-F1
#
_cell.length_a   1.000
_cell.length_b   1.000
_cell.length_c   1.000
_cell.angle_alpha   90.00
_cell.angle_beta   90.00
_cell.angle_gamma   90.00
#
_symmetry.space_group_name_H-M   'P 1'
#
loop_
_entity.id
_entity.type
_entity.pdbx_description
1 polymer ?
#
loop_
_entity_poly.entity_id
_entity_poly.type
_entity_poly.pdbx_seq_one_letter_code
_entity_poly.pdbx_strand_id
1 'polypeptide(L)'
;YPRIDWRVVPSAKPNHKSWEQPEVKAVLGQKIATWFCQGALEWVDPRLPKPVIIEPKGAVPKKGPDKYRDIADAREGNKSLADWGVRMHTWQELADALTPCAVVWGHDLKDGYHIAVLSGCTGELVWGWGVTGLRVVYPEDPEFDHEVTEDGQLAGNRDPQVRFVFGWRLHVGCWPWDCCQTCDKACNGMEFDGCCCRWAVAHFGQKTAGSPLNCVVLCLLRHGAMRGPAKGERRGASRRSLLG
;
A
#
# COMPACT_ATOMS: atom_id res chain seq x y z
N TYR A 1 -9.63 1.88 12.55
CA TYR A 1 -9.43 0.47 12.94
C TYR A 1 -9.46 0.36 14.46
N PRO A 2 -9.88 -0.78 15.06
CA PRO A 2 -9.83 -0.92 16.51
C PRO A 2 -8.38 -0.81 16.97
N ARG A 3 -8.09 0.16 17.83
CA ARG A 3 -6.79 0.35 18.47
C ARG A 3 -6.84 -0.23 19.87
N ILE A 4 -5.72 -0.80 20.32
CA ILE A 4 -5.54 -1.19 21.72
C ILE A 4 -5.34 0.08 22.56
N ASP A 5 -4.63 1.05 22.00
CA ASP A 5 -4.37 2.35 22.61
C ASP A 5 -4.48 3.46 21.54
N TRP A 6 -5.19 4.54 21.89
CA TRP A 6 -5.29 5.73 21.06
C TRP A 6 -4.02 6.59 21.11
N ARG A 7 -3.17 6.39 22.12
CA ARG A 7 -1.84 7.00 22.19
C ARG A 7 -0.88 6.20 21.32
N VAL A 8 -0.58 6.74 20.15
CA VAL A 8 0.47 6.20 19.29
C VAL A 8 1.82 6.76 19.77
N VAL A 9 2.74 5.89 20.13
CA VAL A 9 4.11 6.28 20.50
C VAL A 9 4.86 6.68 19.23
N PRO A 10 5.36 7.92 19.12
CA PRO A 10 6.12 8.33 17.95
C PRO A 10 7.36 7.45 17.76
N SER A 11 7.64 7.09 16.52
CA SER A 11 8.83 6.29 16.18
C SER A 11 9.35 6.68 14.82
N ALA A 12 10.63 7.04 14.75
CA ALA A 12 11.33 7.26 13.50
C ALA A 12 12.64 6.48 13.53
N LYS A 13 12.63 5.29 12.94
CA LYS A 13 13.82 4.45 12.87
C LYS A 13 14.55 4.71 11.56
N PRO A 14 15.89 4.66 11.54
CA PRO A 14 16.64 4.77 10.30
C PRO A 14 16.36 3.58 9.39
N ASN A 15 16.43 3.82 8.08
CA ASN A 15 16.36 2.76 7.08
C ASN A 15 17.48 1.74 7.30
N HIS A 16 17.21 0.48 6.93
CA HIS A 16 18.19 -0.57 6.93
C HIS A 16 19.26 -0.30 5.86
N LYS A 17 20.52 -0.66 6.12
CA LYS A 17 21.66 -0.44 5.21
C LYS A 17 21.45 -0.99 3.79
N SER A 18 20.61 -2.00 3.62
CA SER A 18 20.29 -2.53 2.29
C SER A 18 19.48 -1.56 1.43
N TRP A 19 18.71 -0.65 2.02
CA TRP A 19 18.02 0.42 1.30
C TRP A 19 18.99 1.50 0.80
N GLU A 20 20.06 1.76 1.54
CA GLU A 20 21.00 2.85 1.25
C GLU A 20 21.93 2.58 0.06
N GLN A 21 21.85 1.40 -0.56
CA GLN A 21 22.67 1.04 -1.73
C GLN A 21 22.16 1.75 -2.99
N PRO A 22 23.01 2.43 -3.78
CA PRO A 22 22.58 3.15 -4.98
C PRO A 22 21.83 2.28 -6.00
N GLU A 23 22.29 1.04 -6.23
CA GLU A 23 21.59 0.10 -7.13
C GLU A 23 20.16 -0.20 -6.65
N VAL A 24 19.99 -0.38 -5.34
CA VAL A 24 18.68 -0.69 -4.74
C VAL A 24 17.74 0.50 -4.91
N LYS A 25 18.21 1.72 -4.65
CA LYS A 25 17.42 2.95 -4.84
C LYS A 25 17.04 3.14 -6.30
N ALA A 26 17.95 2.86 -7.25
CA ALA A 26 17.67 2.95 -8.68
C ALA A 26 16.56 1.96 -9.11
N VAL A 27 16.65 0.71 -8.68
CA VAL A 27 15.68 -0.34 -9.05
C VAL A 27 14.34 -0.14 -8.35
N LEU A 28 14.33 0.02 -7.02
CA LEU A 28 13.09 0.15 -6.25
C LEU A 28 12.47 1.55 -6.36
N GLY A 29 13.26 2.57 -6.68
CA GLY A 29 12.80 3.94 -6.89
C GLY A 29 11.78 4.04 -8.02
N GLN A 30 11.96 3.31 -9.13
CA GLN A 30 10.97 3.23 -10.21
C GLN A 30 9.62 2.69 -9.73
N LYS A 31 9.66 1.69 -8.84
CA LYS A 31 8.45 1.10 -8.24
C LYS A 31 7.77 2.08 -7.28
N ILE A 32 8.54 2.78 -6.45
CA ILE A 32 8.01 3.82 -5.55
C ILE A 32 7.40 4.97 -6.34
N ALA A 33 8.04 5.41 -7.42
CA ALA A 33 7.49 6.44 -8.30
C ALA A 33 6.15 6.02 -8.89
N THR A 34 6.02 4.74 -9.30
CA THR A 34 4.75 4.16 -9.76
C THR A 34 3.69 4.21 -8.66
N TRP A 35 4.03 3.88 -7.41
CA TRP A 35 3.10 3.95 -6.28
C TRP A 35 2.62 5.36 -5.97
N PHE A 36 3.47 6.38 -6.14
CA PHE A 36 3.05 7.77 -6.05
C PHE A 36 2.04 8.16 -7.13
N CYS A 37 2.30 7.79 -8.39
CA CYS A 37 1.36 8.07 -9.47
C CYS A 37 0.02 7.37 -9.26
N GLN A 38 0.05 6.10 -8.88
CA GLN A 38 -1.15 5.33 -8.54
C GLN A 38 -1.90 5.88 -7.33
N GLY A 39 -1.24 6.69 -6.49
CA GLY A 39 -1.81 7.19 -5.23
C GLY A 39 -1.82 6.13 -4.12
N ALA A 40 -1.01 5.07 -4.25
CA ALA A 40 -0.75 4.12 -3.18
C ALA A 40 0.15 4.75 -2.09
N LEU A 41 1.07 5.62 -2.52
CA LEU A 41 1.84 6.50 -1.66
C LEU A 41 1.42 7.95 -1.87
N GLU A 42 1.37 8.69 -0.77
CA GLU A 42 1.05 10.11 -0.78
C GLU A 42 2.21 10.90 -0.20
N TRP A 43 2.68 11.88 -0.95
CA TRP A 43 3.72 12.79 -0.48
C TRP A 43 3.19 13.66 0.65
N VAL A 44 4.02 13.86 1.67
CA VAL A 44 3.71 14.75 2.79
C VAL A 44 4.61 15.98 2.66
N ASP A 45 3.98 17.14 2.49
CA ASP A 45 4.70 18.41 2.41
C ASP A 45 5.56 18.62 3.68
N PRO A 46 6.83 19.06 3.56
CA PRO A 46 7.68 19.30 4.72
C PRO A 46 7.10 20.30 5.74
N ARG A 47 6.18 21.18 5.32
CA ARG A 47 5.46 22.14 6.18
C ARG A 47 4.30 21.50 6.92
N LEU A 48 3.90 20.29 6.54
CA LEU A 48 2.80 19.56 7.12
C LEU A 48 3.27 18.62 8.24
N PRO A 49 2.39 18.30 9.20
CA PRO A 49 2.69 17.33 10.24
C PRO A 49 3.05 15.95 9.65
N LYS A 50 4.28 15.49 9.93
CA LYS A 50 4.79 14.17 9.48
C LYS A 50 4.03 13.02 10.16
N PRO A 51 3.95 11.84 9.52
CA PRO A 51 3.40 10.65 10.16
C PRO A 51 4.06 10.35 11.51
N VAL A 52 3.25 9.94 12.49
CA VAL A 52 3.70 9.67 13.87
C VAL A 52 4.73 8.54 13.92
N ILE A 53 4.57 7.56 13.04
CA ILE A 53 5.46 6.42 12.86
C ILE A 53 6.04 6.48 11.45
N ILE A 54 7.35 6.63 11.38
CA ILE A 54 8.15 6.48 10.17
C ILE A 54 8.72 5.06 10.18
N GLU A 55 8.13 4.20 9.35
CA GLU A 55 8.51 2.81 9.17
C GLU A 55 9.86 2.76 8.42
N PRO A 56 10.89 2.11 8.98
CA PRO A 56 12.16 2.01 8.31
C PRO A 56 12.03 1.05 7.13
N LYS A 57 12.68 1.41 6.02
CA LYS A 57 12.73 0.61 4.81
C LYS A 57 13.93 -0.31 4.78
N GLY A 58 13.78 -1.42 4.09
CA GLY A 58 14.85 -2.31 3.72
C GLY A 58 14.59 -2.93 2.35
N ALA A 59 15.64 -3.46 1.76
CA ALA A 59 15.55 -4.26 0.55
C ALA A 59 16.07 -5.68 0.81
N VAL A 60 15.42 -6.65 0.18
CA VAL A 60 15.84 -8.06 0.18
C VAL A 60 16.03 -8.55 -1.25
N PRO A 61 17.13 -9.25 -1.56
CA PRO A 61 17.33 -9.85 -2.88
C PRO A 61 16.19 -10.79 -3.26
N LYS A 62 15.70 -10.68 -4.49
CA LYS A 62 14.63 -11.52 -5.04
C LYS A 62 15.13 -12.17 -6.32
N LYS A 63 14.89 -13.48 -6.46
CA LYS A 63 15.09 -14.16 -7.76
C LYS A 63 14.06 -13.64 -8.76
N GLY A 64 14.51 -13.16 -9.92
CA GLY A 64 13.66 -12.68 -11.00
C GLY A 64 13.99 -11.26 -11.47
N PRO A 65 13.16 -10.69 -12.36
CA PRO A 65 13.45 -9.44 -13.06
C PRO A 65 13.50 -8.22 -12.13
N ASP A 66 12.74 -8.23 -11.03
CA ASP A 66 12.69 -7.10 -10.10
C ASP A 66 13.98 -6.91 -9.27
N LYS A 67 14.89 -7.91 -9.25
CA LYS A 67 16.15 -8.04 -8.46
C LYS A 67 16.02 -7.90 -6.93
N TYR A 68 15.18 -7.00 -6.44
CA TYR A 68 14.98 -6.66 -5.05
C TYR A 68 13.49 -6.65 -4.70
N ARG A 69 13.20 -6.85 -3.42
CA ARG A 69 11.88 -6.65 -2.83
C ARG A 69 11.99 -5.54 -1.79
N ASP A 70 11.10 -4.57 -1.92
CA ASP A 70 10.88 -3.53 -0.93
C ASP A 70 10.23 -4.11 0.34
N ILE A 71 10.73 -3.71 1.51
CA ILE A 71 10.19 -4.09 2.82
C ILE A 71 10.08 -2.83 3.68
N ALA A 72 8.90 -2.60 4.23
CA ALA A 72 8.68 -1.64 5.31
C ALA A 72 8.50 -2.39 6.64
N ASP A 73 9.18 -1.97 7.69
CA ASP A 73 9.05 -2.57 9.01
C ASP A 73 7.90 -1.94 9.80
N ALA A 74 6.70 -2.50 9.63
CA ALA A 74 5.48 -2.06 10.30
C ALA A 74 5.37 -2.52 11.77
N ARG A 75 6.42 -3.11 12.38
CA ARG A 75 6.33 -3.67 13.75
C ARG A 75 5.93 -2.63 14.79
N GLU A 76 6.42 -1.40 14.69
CA GLU A 76 6.05 -0.33 15.62
C GLU A 76 4.60 0.11 15.42
N GLY A 77 4.16 0.31 14.18
CA GLY A 77 2.76 0.63 13.88
C GLY A 77 1.78 -0.42 14.37
N ASN A 78 2.16 -1.69 14.26
CA ASN A 78 1.34 -2.82 14.70
C ASN A 78 1.09 -2.88 16.21
N LYS A 79 1.96 -2.32 17.05
CA LYS A 79 1.79 -2.37 18.52
C LYS A 79 0.54 -1.65 19.00
N SER A 80 0.12 -0.60 18.30
CA SER A 80 -1.06 0.20 18.65
C SER A 80 -2.39 -0.39 18.16
N LEU A 81 -2.34 -1.46 17.35
CA LEU A 81 -3.47 -2.01 16.62
C LEU A 81 -4.01 -3.26 17.31
N ALA A 82 -5.33 -3.35 17.48
CA ALA A 82 -5.96 -4.53 18.05
C ALA A 82 -5.84 -5.73 17.10
N ASP A 83 -5.96 -6.94 17.66
CA ASP A 83 -6.10 -8.15 16.85
C ASP A 83 -7.29 -8.01 15.91
N TRP A 84 -7.06 -8.41 14.67
CA TRP A 84 -8.08 -8.32 13.65
C TRP A 84 -9.18 -9.34 13.94
N GLY A 85 -10.45 -8.89 13.91
CA GLY A 85 -11.60 -9.74 14.21
C GLY A 85 -11.97 -10.74 13.10
N VAL A 86 -11.27 -10.74 11.97
CA VAL A 86 -11.54 -11.69 10.88
C VAL A 86 -10.57 -12.87 10.98
N ARG A 87 -11.15 -14.07 11.10
CA ARG A 87 -10.46 -15.34 11.02
C ARG A 87 -10.25 -15.71 9.56
N MET A 88 -8.99 -15.89 9.16
CA MET A 88 -8.67 -16.55 7.90
C MET A 88 -8.93 -18.05 8.05
N HIS A 89 -9.55 -18.66 7.04
CA HIS A 89 -9.73 -20.11 7.03
C HIS A 89 -8.41 -20.83 6.81
N THR A 90 -8.20 -21.92 7.54
CA THR A 90 -7.04 -22.78 7.29
C THR A 90 -7.24 -23.57 6.00
N TRP A 91 -6.15 -24.09 5.43
CA TRP A 91 -6.24 -25.01 4.28
C TRP A 91 -7.08 -26.24 4.60
N GLN A 92 -7.03 -26.73 5.84
CA GLN A 92 -7.84 -27.85 6.29
C GLN A 92 -9.33 -27.48 6.31
N GLU A 93 -9.69 -26.32 6.88
CA GLU A 93 -11.07 -25.84 6.89
C GLU A 93 -11.62 -25.64 5.47
N LEU A 94 -10.78 -25.15 4.55
CA LEU A 94 -11.16 -25.04 3.15
C LEU A 94 -11.36 -26.43 2.52
N ALA A 95 -10.46 -27.38 2.78
CA ALA A 95 -10.57 -28.74 2.26
C ALA A 95 -11.81 -29.48 2.80
N ASP A 96 -12.12 -29.32 4.09
CA ASP A 96 -13.30 -29.90 4.74
C ASP A 96 -14.62 -29.33 4.17
N ALA A 97 -14.57 -28.09 3.64
CA ALA A 97 -15.72 -27.47 2.97
C ALA A 97 -15.93 -27.98 1.53
N LEU A 98 -14.98 -28.70 0.94
CA LEU A 98 -15.08 -29.25 -0.40
C LEU A 98 -15.76 -30.61 -0.38
N THR A 99 -16.64 -30.86 -1.34
CA THR A 99 -17.22 -32.18 -1.56
C THR A 99 -16.27 -33.07 -2.37
N PRO A 100 -16.32 -34.41 -2.23
CA PRO A 100 -15.59 -35.31 -3.11
C PRO A 100 -15.86 -34.96 -4.59
N CYS A 101 -14.81 -34.90 -5.40
CA CYS A 101 -14.83 -34.48 -6.81
C CYS A 101 -15.14 -32.98 -7.05
N ALA A 102 -15.04 -32.12 -6.04
CA ALA A 102 -15.11 -30.68 -6.26
C ALA A 102 -13.97 -30.19 -7.18
N VAL A 103 -14.33 -29.37 -8.17
CA VAL A 103 -13.37 -28.65 -9.00
C VAL A 103 -13.24 -27.23 -8.46
N VAL A 104 -12.01 -26.81 -8.16
CA VAL A 104 -11.72 -25.49 -7.59
C VAL A 104 -10.95 -24.65 -8.60
N TRP A 105 -11.37 -23.41 -8.79
CA TRP A 105 -10.62 -22.39 -9.53
C TRP A 105 -10.06 -21.38 -8.54
N GLY A 106 -8.75 -21.10 -8.65
CA GLY A 106 -8.07 -20.08 -7.86
C GLY A 106 -7.56 -18.97 -8.75
N HIS A 107 -7.77 -17.72 -8.32
CA HIS A 107 -7.17 -16.54 -8.93
C HIS A 107 -6.29 -15.83 -7.92
N ASP A 108 -5.03 -15.59 -8.28
CA ASP A 108 -4.14 -14.74 -7.52
C ASP A 108 -4.39 -13.27 -7.86
N LEU A 109 -4.79 -12.49 -6.85
CA LEU A 109 -4.89 -11.04 -6.97
C LEU A 109 -3.50 -10.45 -6.77
N LYS A 110 -2.72 -10.39 -7.86
CA LYS A 110 -1.39 -9.78 -7.85
C LYS A 110 -1.46 -8.37 -7.24
N ASP A 111 -0.59 -8.11 -6.27
CA ASP A 111 -0.54 -6.85 -5.53
C ASP A 111 -1.86 -6.49 -4.82
N GLY A 112 -2.61 -7.51 -4.36
CA GLY A 112 -3.91 -7.37 -3.70
C GLY A 112 -3.96 -6.43 -2.47
N TYR A 113 -2.81 -6.11 -1.87
CA TYR A 113 -2.73 -5.08 -0.82
C TYR A 113 -2.82 -3.66 -1.35
N HIS A 114 -2.29 -3.38 -2.56
CA HIS A 114 -2.28 -2.04 -3.14
C HIS A 114 -3.60 -1.65 -3.79
N ILE A 115 -4.53 -2.59 -3.98
CA ILE A 115 -5.93 -2.29 -4.36
C ILE A 115 -6.80 -2.00 -3.13
N ALA A 116 -6.24 -2.23 -1.94
CA ALA A 116 -6.95 -2.27 -0.68
C ALA A 116 -6.78 -0.91 0.04
N VAL A 117 -7.63 0.05 -0.31
CA VAL A 117 -7.49 1.46 0.11
C VAL A 117 -7.66 1.64 1.63
N LEU A 118 -6.79 2.44 2.24
CA LEU A 118 -6.95 2.95 3.60
C LEU A 118 -7.81 4.21 3.56
N SER A 119 -9.05 4.07 4.01
CA SER A 119 -10.09 5.11 3.95
C SER A 119 -9.84 6.33 4.85
N GLY A 120 -8.74 6.39 5.60
CA GLY A 120 -8.42 7.51 6.48
C GLY A 120 -9.54 7.83 7.50
N CYS A 121 -9.73 9.12 7.79
CA CYS A 121 -10.72 9.60 8.76
C CYS A 121 -12.17 9.52 8.27
N THR A 122 -12.43 9.86 7.00
CA THR A 122 -13.79 10.09 6.48
C THR A 122 -14.30 8.98 5.57
N GLY A 123 -13.40 8.27 4.90
CA GLY A 123 -13.74 7.37 3.78
C GLY A 123 -14.28 8.06 2.53
N GLU A 124 -14.35 9.39 2.53
CA GLU A 124 -14.82 10.20 1.41
C GLU A 124 -13.67 10.51 0.43
N LEU A 125 -14.01 11.04 -0.74
CA LEU A 125 -13.00 11.57 -1.66
C LEU A 125 -12.73 13.03 -1.33
N VAL A 126 -11.46 13.37 -1.08
CA VAL A 126 -11.03 14.73 -0.78
C VAL A 126 -10.03 15.22 -1.83
N TRP A 127 -10.14 16.49 -2.22
CA TRP A 127 -9.16 17.12 -3.09
C TRP A 127 -7.94 17.54 -2.29
N GLY A 128 -6.75 17.18 -2.77
CA GLY A 128 -5.48 17.49 -2.13
C GLY A 128 -4.37 17.72 -3.14
N TRP A 129 -3.31 18.40 -2.70
CA TRP A 129 -2.09 18.57 -3.48
C TRP A 129 -1.19 17.34 -3.35
N GLY A 130 -0.65 16.84 -4.46
CA GLY A 130 0.23 15.68 -4.46
C GLY A 130 0.79 15.35 -5.84
N VAL A 131 1.43 14.19 -5.97
CA VAL A 131 1.98 13.71 -7.24
C VAL A 131 0.85 13.32 -8.18
N THR A 132 0.78 13.93 -9.37
CA THR A 132 -0.22 13.65 -10.42
C THR A 132 0.37 12.88 -11.60
N GLY A 133 1.70 12.84 -11.72
CA GLY A 133 2.36 12.15 -12.81
C GLY A 133 3.88 12.15 -12.69
N LEU A 134 4.52 11.65 -13.74
CA LEU A 134 5.96 11.72 -13.96
C LEU A 134 6.21 12.47 -15.25
N ARG A 135 7.30 13.23 -15.30
CA ARG A 135 7.87 13.73 -16.55
C ARG A 135 9.34 13.37 -16.63
N VAL A 136 9.80 13.14 -17.85
CA VAL A 136 11.22 12.98 -18.14
C VAL A 136 11.82 14.37 -18.32
N VAL A 137 13.01 14.58 -17.75
CA VAL A 137 13.80 15.80 -17.86
C VAL A 137 15.13 15.40 -18.50
N TYR A 138 15.43 16.00 -19.64
CA TYR A 138 16.62 15.72 -20.43
C TYR A 138 17.78 16.65 -20.01
N PRO A 139 19.05 16.29 -20.29
CA PRO A 139 20.21 17.10 -19.92
C PRO A 139 20.19 18.55 -20.42
N GLU A 140 19.47 18.81 -21.52
CA GLU A 140 19.25 20.14 -22.09
C GLU A 140 18.19 20.98 -21.36
N ASP A 141 17.37 20.37 -20.50
CA ASP A 141 16.32 21.07 -19.77
C ASP A 141 16.90 21.89 -18.60
N PRO A 142 16.42 23.12 -18.34
CA PRO A 142 16.90 23.97 -17.24
C PRO A 142 16.73 23.37 -15.83
N GLU A 143 15.89 22.35 -15.70
CA GLU A 143 15.53 21.70 -14.44
C GLU A 143 16.28 20.37 -14.22
N PHE A 144 17.21 20.04 -15.11
CA PHE A 144 18.08 18.88 -14.98
C PHE A 144 19.07 19.11 -13.83
N ASP A 145 19.06 18.24 -12.83
CA ASP A 145 20.07 18.33 -11.76
C ASP A 145 21.38 17.79 -12.29
N HIS A 146 22.32 18.69 -12.56
CA HIS A 146 23.67 18.27 -12.84
C HIS A 146 24.33 17.81 -11.54
N GLU A 147 24.64 16.52 -11.43
CA GLU A 147 25.49 16.03 -10.37
C GLU A 147 26.85 16.75 -10.46
N VAL A 148 27.28 17.34 -9.34
CA VAL A 148 28.58 17.99 -9.25
C VAL A 148 29.50 17.04 -8.46
N THR A 149 30.63 16.67 -9.05
CA THR A 149 31.66 15.88 -8.37
C THR A 149 32.23 16.65 -7.19
N GLU A 150 32.91 15.96 -6.27
CA GLU A 150 33.57 16.60 -5.13
C GLU A 150 34.56 17.71 -5.55
N ASP A 151 35.13 17.60 -6.76
CA ASP A 151 36.03 18.58 -7.37
C ASP A 151 35.31 19.77 -8.04
N GLY A 152 33.99 19.86 -7.94
CA GLY A 152 33.20 20.93 -8.54
C GLY A 152 32.94 20.77 -10.04
N GLN A 153 33.28 19.63 -10.64
CA GLN A 153 33.02 19.36 -12.06
C GLN A 153 31.64 18.76 -12.25
N LEU A 154 30.97 19.10 -13.36
CA LEU A 154 29.72 18.44 -13.73
C LEU A 154 30.02 16.96 -14.03
N ALA A 155 29.51 16.05 -13.22
CA ALA A 155 29.53 14.63 -13.52
C ALA A 155 28.77 14.44 -14.83
N GLY A 156 29.38 13.74 -15.79
CA GLY A 156 28.86 13.58 -17.15
C GLY A 156 27.61 12.70 -17.27
N ASN A 157 26.76 12.65 -16.24
CA ASN A 157 25.53 11.89 -16.28
C ASN A 157 24.56 12.54 -17.28
N ARG A 158 24.46 11.95 -18.47
CA ARG A 158 23.60 12.41 -19.58
C ARG A 158 22.30 11.62 -19.66
N ASP A 159 22.07 10.71 -18.71
CA ASP A 159 20.85 9.93 -18.73
C ASP A 159 19.66 10.81 -18.33
N PRO A 160 18.53 10.73 -19.06
CA PRO A 160 17.33 11.49 -18.70
C PRO A 160 16.86 11.18 -17.28
N GLN A 161 16.52 12.23 -16.54
CA GLN A 161 16.00 12.14 -15.19
C GLN A 161 14.47 12.03 -15.20
N VAL A 162 13.89 11.46 -14.14
CA VAL A 162 12.44 11.43 -13.96
C VAL A 162 12.08 12.29 -12.77
N ARG A 163 11.16 13.23 -12.98
CA ARG A 163 10.64 14.13 -11.95
C ARG A 163 9.16 13.91 -11.72
N PHE A 164 8.74 14.06 -10.45
CA PHE A 164 7.32 14.10 -10.12
C PHE A 164 6.69 15.39 -10.65
N VAL A 165 5.50 15.24 -11.23
CA VAL A 165 4.61 16.37 -11.51
C VAL A 165 3.65 16.47 -10.33
N PHE A 166 3.54 17.67 -9.76
CA PHE A 166 2.63 17.94 -8.65
C PHE A 166 1.39 18.69 -9.14
N GLY A 167 0.26 18.39 -8.51
CA GLY A 167 -1.03 18.97 -8.87
C GLY A 167 -2.13 18.61 -7.87
N TRP A 168 -3.33 19.13 -8.12
CA TRP A 168 -4.53 18.72 -7.40
C TRP A 168 -5.01 17.36 -7.87
N ARG A 169 -5.25 16.44 -6.93
CA ARG A 169 -5.82 15.11 -7.18
C ARG A 169 -6.82 14.70 -6.10
N LEU A 170 -7.61 13.67 -6.41
CA LEU A 170 -8.46 13.02 -5.43
C LEU A 170 -7.65 12.06 -4.55
N HIS A 171 -7.91 12.14 -3.26
CA HIS A 171 -7.41 11.25 -2.23
C HIS A 171 -8.58 10.54 -1.56
N VAL A 172 -8.39 9.29 -1.14
CA VAL A 172 -9.42 8.57 -0.38
C VAL A 172 -9.20 8.80 1.11
N GLY A 173 -10.26 9.22 1.80
CA GLY A 173 -10.26 9.54 3.21
C GLY A 173 -9.80 10.97 3.48
N CYS A 174 -8.60 11.07 4.04
CA CYS A 174 -8.00 12.33 4.45
C CYS A 174 -6.76 12.64 3.59
N TRP A 175 -6.43 13.93 3.43
CA TRP A 175 -5.19 14.53 2.93
C TRP A 175 -4.24 14.87 4.13
N PRO A 176 -2.93 15.15 4.00
CA PRO A 176 -2.11 15.44 5.19
C PRO A 176 -2.51 16.73 5.93
N TRP A 177 -3.19 17.67 5.26
CA TRP A 177 -3.63 18.93 5.87
C TRP A 177 -4.93 18.79 6.69
N ASP A 178 -5.85 17.93 6.26
CA ASP A 178 -7.17 17.77 6.89
C ASP A 178 -7.19 16.67 7.97
N CYS A 179 -6.09 15.91 8.09
CA CYS A 179 -5.99 14.82 9.02
C CYS A 179 -5.35 15.27 10.33
N CYS A 180 -6.08 15.14 11.44
CA CYS A 180 -5.54 15.35 12.80
C CYS A 180 -4.54 14.25 13.25
N GLN A 181 -3.92 13.52 12.33
CA GLN A 181 -3.00 12.41 12.58
C GLN A 181 -3.55 11.24 13.42
N THR A 182 -4.87 11.10 13.48
CA THR A 182 -5.54 10.09 14.33
C THR A 182 -5.86 8.79 13.60
N CYS A 183 -5.91 8.81 12.26
CA CYS A 183 -6.21 7.63 11.46
C CYS A 183 -4.94 6.87 11.02
N ASP A 184 -5.09 5.58 10.72
CA ASP A 184 -3.96 4.70 10.36
C ASP A 184 -3.17 5.17 9.14
N LYS A 185 -3.86 5.83 8.18
CA LYS A 185 -3.28 6.45 7.00
C LYS A 185 -2.33 7.60 7.36
N ALA A 186 -2.63 8.37 8.39
CA ALA A 186 -1.79 9.49 8.82
C ALA A 186 -0.79 9.12 9.93
N CYS A 187 -1.03 8.03 10.66
CA CYS A 187 -0.09 7.56 11.67
C CYS A 187 1.15 6.90 11.06
N ASN A 188 1.03 6.18 9.95
CA ASN A 188 2.14 5.40 9.38
C ASN A 188 2.63 6.00 8.06
N GLY A 189 3.94 6.16 7.94
CA GLY A 189 4.59 6.61 6.73
C GLY A 189 6.00 6.11 6.60
N MET A 190 6.70 6.62 5.60
CA MET A 190 8.09 6.28 5.30
C MET A 190 8.85 7.55 4.95
N GLU A 191 10.17 7.50 5.12
CA GLU A 191 11.07 8.56 4.70
C GLU A 191 12.14 7.98 3.75
N PHE A 192 12.30 8.60 2.59
CA PHE A 192 13.36 8.31 1.63
C PHE A 192 14.02 9.60 1.20
N ASP A 193 15.33 9.69 1.40
CA ASP A 193 16.15 10.80 0.92
C ASP A 193 15.56 12.18 1.29
N GLY A 194 15.09 12.32 2.54
CA GLY A 194 14.47 13.52 3.08
C GLY A 194 13.00 13.75 2.67
N CYS A 195 12.44 12.92 1.80
CA CYS A 195 11.03 12.97 1.40
C CYS A 195 10.18 12.09 2.33
N CYS A 196 9.22 12.69 3.01
CA CYS A 196 8.22 11.95 3.78
C CYS A 196 7.03 11.58 2.89
N CYS A 197 6.54 10.36 3.04
CA CYS A 197 5.27 9.94 2.46
C CYS A 197 4.45 9.14 3.47
N ARG A 198 3.18 8.91 3.13
CA ARG A 198 2.29 8.03 3.88
C ARG A 198 1.58 7.04 2.96
N TRP A 199 1.14 5.92 3.54
CA TRP A 199 0.41 4.89 2.81
C TRP A 199 -1.06 5.25 2.67
N ALA A 200 -1.57 5.27 1.43
CA ALA A 200 -3.00 5.40 1.15
C ALA A 200 -3.69 4.05 0.92
N VAL A 201 -2.92 2.97 0.88
CA VAL A 201 -3.37 1.59 0.70
C VAL A 201 -2.75 0.71 1.77
N ALA A 202 -3.35 -0.45 2.01
CA ALA A 202 -2.73 -1.46 2.85
C ALA A 202 -1.38 -1.87 2.26
N HIS A 203 -0.42 -2.17 3.11
CA HIS A 203 0.83 -2.77 2.68
C HIS A 203 1.17 -4.00 3.51
N PHE A 204 2.04 -4.84 2.97
CA PHE A 204 2.39 -6.11 3.59
C PHE A 204 3.05 -5.91 4.96
N GLY A 205 2.60 -6.66 5.97
CA GLY A 205 3.14 -6.58 7.32
C GLY A 205 2.35 -5.68 8.26
N GLN A 206 1.45 -4.82 7.76
CA GLN A 206 0.50 -4.13 8.63
C GLN A 206 -0.57 -5.10 9.15
N LYS A 207 -0.87 -5.01 10.44
CA LYS A 207 -1.93 -5.80 11.09
C LYS A 207 -3.31 -5.57 10.47
N THR A 208 -3.51 -4.41 9.86
CA THR A 208 -4.73 -4.00 9.15
C THR A 208 -4.77 -4.46 7.69
N ALA A 209 -3.69 -5.04 7.15
CA ALA A 209 -3.61 -5.42 5.74
C ALA A 209 -4.61 -6.52 5.33
N GLY A 210 -5.10 -7.33 6.29
CA GLY A 210 -6.15 -8.33 6.06
C GLY A 210 -7.57 -7.75 5.90
N SER A 211 -7.76 -6.44 6.12
CA SER A 211 -9.05 -5.77 6.10
C SER A 211 -9.61 -5.56 4.70
N PRO A 212 -8.88 -4.94 3.76
CA PRO A 212 -9.56 -4.48 2.55
C PRO A 212 -9.59 -5.57 1.47
N LEU A 213 -8.73 -6.60 1.54
CA LEU A 213 -8.89 -7.84 0.76
C LEU A 213 -10.20 -8.56 1.13
N ASN A 214 -10.54 -8.62 2.42
CA ASN A 214 -11.81 -9.17 2.88
C ASN A 214 -13.01 -8.33 2.44
N CYS A 215 -12.92 -7.00 2.48
CA CYS A 215 -14.00 -6.14 1.97
C CYS A 215 -14.24 -6.38 0.48
N VAL A 216 -13.18 -6.49 -0.33
CA VAL A 216 -13.29 -6.80 -1.77
C VAL A 216 -13.87 -8.20 -1.97
N VAL A 217 -13.36 -9.22 -1.27
CA VAL A 217 -13.85 -10.61 -1.38
C VAL A 217 -15.31 -10.71 -0.92
N LEU A 218 -15.71 -10.07 0.17
CA LEU A 218 -17.10 -10.07 0.64
C LEU A 218 -18.04 -9.35 -0.34
N CYS A 219 -17.60 -8.25 -0.96
CA CYS A 219 -18.37 -7.58 -2.02
C CYS A 219 -18.54 -8.49 -3.25
N LEU A 220 -17.49 -9.21 -3.66
CA LEU A 220 -17.55 -10.19 -4.76
C LEU A 220 -18.44 -11.38 -4.41
N LEU A 221 -18.34 -11.93 -3.19
CA LEU A 221 -19.18 -13.01 -2.69
C LEU A 221 -20.66 -12.58 -2.62
N ARG A 222 -20.94 -11.36 -2.14
CA ARG A 222 -22.30 -10.79 -2.16
C ARG A 222 -22.80 -10.59 -3.58
N HIS A 223 -21.99 -10.06 -4.49
CA HIS A 223 -22.36 -9.95 -5.90
C HIS A 223 -22.67 -11.32 -6.51
N GLY A 224 -21.83 -12.33 -6.24
CA GLY A 224 -22.04 -13.71 -6.67
C GLY A 224 -23.30 -14.34 -6.09
N ALA A 225 -23.58 -14.13 -4.80
CA ALA A 225 -24.80 -14.61 -4.13
C ALA A 225 -26.08 -13.89 -4.59
N MET A 226 -25.96 -12.62 -5.02
CA MET A 226 -27.07 -11.85 -5.61
C MET A 226 -27.34 -12.22 -7.07
N ARG A 227 -26.39 -12.85 -7.77
CA ARG A 227 -26.71 -13.47 -9.07
C ARG A 227 -27.72 -14.58 -8.81
N GLY A 228 -28.91 -14.44 -9.37
CA GLY A 228 -29.85 -15.55 -9.45
C GLY A 228 -29.16 -16.76 -10.07
N PRO A 229 -29.58 -17.98 -9.73
CA PRO A 229 -29.05 -19.19 -10.37
C PRO A 229 -29.09 -19.01 -11.89
N ALA A 230 -28.08 -19.54 -12.59
CA ALA A 230 -28.05 -19.49 -14.05
C ALA A 230 -29.37 -20.08 -14.61
N LYS A 231 -29.77 -19.65 -15.81
CA LYS A 231 -31.00 -20.14 -16.46
C LYS A 231 -30.91 -21.66 -16.61
N GLY A 232 -31.57 -22.42 -15.72
CA GLY A 232 -31.50 -23.89 -15.66
C GLY A 232 -30.93 -24.47 -14.36
N GLU A 233 -30.27 -23.69 -13.51
CA GLU A 233 -29.84 -24.12 -12.17
C GLU A 233 -31.05 -24.13 -11.22
N ARG A 234 -31.50 -25.33 -10.85
CA ARG A 234 -32.50 -25.48 -9.78
C ARG A 234 -31.82 -25.12 -8.47
N ARG A 235 -32.37 -24.15 -7.73
CA ARG A 235 -32.02 -24.00 -6.30
C ARG A 235 -32.24 -25.37 -5.66
N GLY A 236 -31.16 -26.02 -5.24
CA GLY A 236 -31.25 -27.21 -4.42
C GLY A 236 -31.99 -26.82 -3.16
N ALA A 237 -33.29 -27.08 -3.12
CA ALA A 237 -34.07 -27.01 -1.91
C ALA A 237 -33.53 -28.13 -1.02
N SER A 238 -32.52 -27.82 -0.22
CA SER A 238 -32.16 -28.60 0.96
C SER A 238 -33.31 -28.47 1.95
N ARG A 239 -34.42 -29.19 1.69
CA ARG A 239 -35.33 -29.67 2.72
C ARG A 239 -34.61 -30.81 3.43
N ARG A 240 -33.74 -30.50 4.39
CA ARG A 240 -33.40 -31.44 5.46
C ARG A 240 -33.77 -30.80 6.79
N SER A 241 -34.94 -31.25 7.26
CA SER A 241 -35.45 -31.33 8.63
C SER A 241 -34.79 -30.46 9.72
N LEU A 242 -35.51 -29.43 10.14
CA LEU A 242 -35.41 -28.86 11.49
C LEU A 242 -36.51 -29.42 12.43
N LEU A 243 -37.02 -30.61 12.14
CA LEU A 243 -37.89 -31.36 13.04
C LEU A 243 -37.53 -32.85 12.93
N GLY A 244 -36.95 -33.35 14.01
CA GLY A 244 -36.47 -34.70 14.24
C GLY A 244 -35.71 -34.70 15.56
#